data_AF-A0A558IJF1-F1
#
_entry.id   AF-A0A558IJF1-F1
#
_cell.length_a   1.000
_cell.length_b   1.000
_cell.length_c   1.000
_cell.angle_alpha   90.00
_cell.angle_beta   90.00
_cell.angle_gamma   90.00
#
_symmetry.space_group_name_H-M   'P 1'
#
loop_
_entity.id
_entity.type
_entity.pdbx_description
1 polymer ?
#
loop_
_entity_poly.entity_id
_entity_poly.type
_entity_poly.pdbx_seq_one_letter_code
_entity_poly.pdbx_strand_id
1 'polypeptide(L)'
;MANSSLQAARNAKNDEFYTQWADIEREMNAYLEYDPDVFRDKVVLLPCDDPKWSNFTKFFALRFEDFGLKKLISTSYAPRSNSAFDSLQPSLFDVIDPYDSQDAQYDETQAWENERMFVLEREDVSGDGIINIDDLQWTYLKGDGDFRSEEVTRLRDEADVVVTNPPFSLFREFVSWLVDGDAKFSIVGTENVITYKEFFPLNHIYLK
;
A
#
# COMPACT_ATOMS: atom_id res chain seq x y z
N MET A 1 31.24 18.72 -10.46
CA MET A 1 30.99 18.65 -9.00
C MET A 1 29.92 19.68 -8.63
N ALA A 2 28.64 19.43 -8.92
CA ALA A 2 27.56 20.39 -8.60
C ALA A 2 26.12 19.82 -8.52
N ASN A 3 25.88 18.53 -8.77
CA ASN A 3 24.50 17.98 -8.77
C ASN A 3 24.23 16.87 -7.73
N SER A 4 25.24 16.35 -7.03
CA SER A 4 25.01 15.27 -6.05
C SER A 4 24.27 15.74 -4.81
N SER A 5 24.47 16.98 -4.35
CA SER A 5 23.82 17.50 -3.14
C SER A 5 22.35 17.86 -3.35
N LEU A 6 22.00 18.42 -4.52
CA LEU A 6 20.61 18.73 -4.88
C LEU A 6 19.80 17.47 -5.16
N GLN A 7 20.42 16.44 -5.75
CA GLN A 7 19.79 15.16 -6.02
C GLN A 7 19.64 14.35 -4.73
N ALA A 8 20.63 14.37 -3.83
CA ALA A 8 20.51 13.80 -2.49
C ALA A 8 19.45 14.52 -1.64
N ALA A 9 19.34 15.85 -1.73
CA ALA A 9 18.29 16.60 -1.01
C ALA A 9 16.90 16.36 -1.60
N ARG A 10 16.77 16.19 -2.92
CA ARG A 10 15.50 15.78 -3.57
C ARG A 10 15.12 14.36 -3.22
N ASN A 11 16.08 13.44 -3.22
CA ASN A 11 15.87 12.04 -2.84
C ASN A 11 15.51 11.96 -1.36
N ALA A 12 16.19 12.68 -0.47
CA ALA A 12 15.84 12.75 0.95
C ALA A 12 14.44 13.35 1.17
N LYS A 13 14.04 14.34 0.36
CA LYS A 13 12.69 14.91 0.41
C LYS A 13 11.63 13.95 -0.13
N ASN A 14 11.95 13.15 -1.15
CA ASN A 14 11.09 12.08 -1.65
C ASN A 14 11.02 10.91 -0.65
N ASP A 15 12.12 10.57 0.00
CA ASP A 15 12.20 9.60 1.09
C ASP A 15 11.37 10.04 2.30
N GLU A 16 11.21 11.35 2.52
CA GLU A 16 10.31 11.90 3.56
C GLU A 16 8.81 11.72 3.21
N PHE A 17 8.48 11.55 1.92
CA PHE A 17 7.11 11.28 1.46
C PHE A 17 6.78 9.77 1.39
N TYR A 18 7.79 8.89 1.30
CA TYR A 18 7.60 7.44 1.33
C TYR A 18 7.82 6.87 2.73
N THR A 19 6.95 5.95 3.15
CA THR A 19 7.13 5.24 4.41
C THR A 19 8.39 4.41 4.37
N GLN A 20 9.31 4.66 5.31
CA GLN A 20 10.56 3.93 5.40
C GLN A 20 10.34 2.54 5.98
N TRP A 21 11.12 1.56 5.51
CA TRP A 21 11.08 0.19 6.02
C TRP A 21 11.20 0.15 7.55
N ALA A 22 12.11 0.94 8.12
CA ALA A 22 12.34 0.99 9.56
C ALA A 22 11.13 1.46 10.36
N ASP A 23 10.30 2.35 9.80
CA ASP A 23 9.08 2.81 10.46
C ASP A 23 8.00 1.72 10.44
N ILE A 24 7.84 1.03 9.30
CA ILE A 24 6.93 -0.13 9.19
C ILE A 24 7.36 -1.22 10.16
N GLU A 25 8.65 -1.58 10.17
CA GLU A 25 9.19 -2.63 11.01
C GLU A 25 9.04 -2.31 12.50
N ARG A 26 9.35 -1.08 12.91
CA ARG A 26 9.17 -0.62 14.30
C ARG A 26 7.72 -0.74 14.74
N GLU A 27 6.80 -0.25 13.91
CA GLU A 27 5.36 -0.26 14.22
C GLU A 27 4.80 -1.69 14.28
N MET A 28 5.08 -2.51 13.26
CA MET A 28 4.56 -3.89 13.19
C MET A 28 5.14 -4.75 14.31
N ASN A 29 6.41 -4.57 14.67
CA ASN A 29 7.02 -5.27 15.81
C ASN A 29 6.37 -4.89 17.13
N ALA A 30 5.99 -3.62 17.35
CA ALA A 30 5.29 -3.23 18.57
C ALA A 30 3.94 -3.95 18.73
N TYR A 31 3.20 -4.17 17.63
CA TYR A 31 1.98 -4.97 17.65
C TYR A 31 2.26 -6.45 17.95
N LEU A 32 3.29 -7.02 17.34
CA LEU A 32 3.70 -8.41 17.56
C LEU A 32 4.21 -8.67 18.99
N GLU A 33 4.88 -7.69 19.60
CA GLU A 33 5.32 -7.76 21.00
C GLU A 33 4.13 -7.77 21.97
N TYR A 34 3.05 -7.06 21.63
CA TYR A 34 1.81 -7.04 22.41
C TYR A 34 0.96 -8.30 22.18
N ASP A 35 0.78 -8.71 20.93
CA ASP A 35 0.03 -9.88 20.51
C ASP A 35 0.76 -10.58 19.34
N PRO A 36 1.48 -11.69 19.60
CA PRO A 36 2.21 -12.42 18.57
C PRO A 36 1.33 -12.98 17.44
N ASP A 37 0.03 -13.11 17.67
CA ASP A 37 -0.93 -13.66 16.71
C ASP A 37 -1.82 -12.58 16.09
N VAL A 38 -1.48 -11.30 16.25
CA VAL A 38 -2.27 -10.15 15.75
C VAL A 38 -2.60 -10.23 14.25
N PHE A 39 -1.71 -10.84 13.46
CA PHE A 39 -1.84 -11.03 12.02
C PHE A 39 -2.19 -12.48 11.62
N ARG A 40 -2.22 -13.43 12.56
CA ARG A 40 -2.43 -14.84 12.23
C ARG A 40 -3.83 -15.08 11.67
N ASP A 41 -3.89 -15.80 10.56
CA ASP A 41 -5.11 -16.12 9.81
C ASP A 41 -5.89 -14.86 9.36
N LYS A 42 -5.24 -13.70 9.31
CA LYS A 42 -5.87 -12.43 8.93
C LYS A 42 -5.74 -12.12 7.44
N VAL A 43 -6.74 -11.42 6.93
CA VAL A 43 -6.69 -10.71 5.65
C VAL A 43 -6.17 -9.29 5.90
N VAL A 44 -5.04 -8.95 5.29
CA VAL A 44 -4.43 -7.62 5.42
C VAL A 44 -4.61 -6.85 4.11
N LEU A 45 -5.16 -5.65 4.18
CA LEU A 45 -5.30 -4.72 3.07
C LEU A 45 -4.26 -3.59 3.19
N LEU A 46 -3.55 -3.33 2.09
CA LEU A 46 -2.52 -2.29 1.95
C LEU A 46 -2.90 -1.32 0.82
N PRO A 47 -3.76 -0.33 1.08
CA PRO A 47 -4.00 0.73 0.11
C PRO A 47 -2.71 1.53 -0.07
N CYS A 48 -2.20 1.64 -1.30
CA CYS A 48 -0.96 2.36 -1.58
C CYS A 48 -0.99 3.03 -2.95
N ASP A 49 -0.10 3.99 -3.18
CA ASP A 49 -0.01 4.69 -4.48
C ASP A 49 0.56 3.75 -5.55
N ASP A 50 1.57 2.94 -5.20
CA ASP A 50 2.20 1.95 -6.08
C ASP A 50 2.58 0.66 -5.33
N PRO A 51 1.81 -0.44 -5.47
CA PRO A 51 2.06 -1.71 -4.83
C PRO A 51 3.36 -2.40 -5.22
N LYS A 52 3.87 -2.23 -6.46
CA LYS A 52 5.11 -2.89 -6.91
C LYS A 52 6.32 -2.32 -6.17
N TRP A 53 6.26 -1.04 -5.81
CA TRP A 53 7.36 -0.35 -5.14
C TRP A 53 7.13 -0.10 -3.65
N SER A 54 5.90 -0.26 -3.16
CA SER A 54 5.52 -0.05 -1.76
C SER A 54 6.34 -0.89 -0.77
N ASN A 55 6.92 -0.22 0.22
CA ASN A 55 7.59 -0.89 1.33
C ASN A 55 6.62 -1.69 2.20
N PHE A 56 5.33 -1.33 2.23
CA PHE A 56 4.32 -2.14 2.94
C PHE A 56 4.15 -3.50 2.26
N THR A 57 3.91 -3.50 0.94
CA THR A 57 3.72 -4.74 0.16
C THR A 57 4.92 -5.66 0.31
N LYS A 58 6.13 -5.12 0.15
CA LYS A 58 7.38 -5.87 0.32
C LYS A 58 7.53 -6.41 1.75
N PHE A 59 7.27 -5.59 2.76
CA PHE A 59 7.41 -5.98 4.16
C PHE A 59 6.50 -7.14 4.54
N PHE A 60 5.22 -7.07 4.16
CA PHE A 60 4.23 -8.10 4.47
C PHE A 60 4.38 -9.34 3.60
N ALA A 61 4.73 -9.21 2.32
CA ALA A 61 4.98 -10.37 1.46
C ALA A 61 6.19 -11.18 1.94
N LEU A 62 7.29 -10.51 2.34
CA LEU A 62 8.48 -11.19 2.88
C LEU A 62 8.25 -11.88 4.22
N ARG A 63 7.21 -11.49 4.96
CA ARG A 63 6.84 -12.05 6.26
C ARG A 63 5.50 -12.77 6.22
N PHE A 64 5.02 -13.13 5.04
CA PHE A 64 3.66 -13.67 4.86
C PHE A 64 3.47 -14.94 5.69
N GLU A 65 4.43 -15.87 5.60
CA GLU A 65 4.44 -17.10 6.39
C GLU A 65 4.77 -16.85 7.87
N ASP A 66 5.74 -15.99 8.16
CA ASP A 66 6.15 -15.64 9.53
C ASP A 66 4.99 -15.07 10.35
N PHE A 67 4.18 -14.21 9.74
CA PHE A 67 2.98 -13.62 10.34
C PHE A 67 1.77 -14.57 10.29
N GLY A 68 1.87 -15.68 9.57
CA GLY A 68 0.78 -16.62 9.35
C GLY A 68 -0.42 -15.96 8.68
N LEU A 69 -0.20 -15.04 7.74
CA LEU A 69 -1.26 -14.35 7.02
C LEU A 69 -2.16 -15.34 6.27
N LYS A 70 -3.45 -15.04 6.19
CA LYS A 70 -4.38 -15.77 5.32
C LYS A 70 -4.31 -15.25 3.89
N LYS A 71 -4.28 -13.92 3.75
CA LYS A 71 -4.32 -13.22 2.47
C LYS A 71 -3.76 -11.82 2.64
N LEU A 72 -3.00 -11.37 1.65
CA LEU A 72 -2.51 -9.99 1.53
C LEU A 72 -3.10 -9.38 0.27
N ILE A 73 -3.68 -8.19 0.39
CA ILE A 73 -4.28 -7.45 -0.71
C ILE A 73 -3.60 -6.08 -0.76
N SER A 74 -3.02 -5.72 -1.90
CA SER A 74 -2.43 -4.39 -2.12
C SER A 74 -3.08 -3.74 -3.34
N THR A 75 -3.61 -2.54 -3.19
CA THR A 75 -4.26 -1.79 -4.29
C THR A 75 -3.39 -0.60 -4.68
N SER A 76 -3.32 -0.29 -5.98
CA SER A 76 -2.73 0.97 -6.48
C SER A 76 -3.79 2.07 -6.58
N TYR A 77 -3.34 3.33 -6.52
CA TYR A 77 -4.16 4.51 -6.74
C TYR A 77 -3.39 5.56 -7.52
N ALA A 78 -3.90 5.94 -8.70
CA ALA A 78 -3.38 7.09 -9.45
C ALA A 78 -4.52 8.07 -9.77
N PRO A 79 -4.60 9.22 -9.08
CA PRO A 79 -5.58 10.23 -9.42
C PRO A 79 -5.24 10.83 -10.79
N ARG A 80 -6.01 10.50 -11.84
CA ARG A 80 -5.88 11.07 -13.20
C ARG A 80 -6.14 12.58 -13.31
N SER A 81 -6.15 13.35 -12.20
CA SER A 81 -6.61 14.75 -12.17
C SER A 81 -5.58 15.79 -11.69
N ASN A 82 -4.28 15.52 -11.74
CA ASN A 82 -3.30 16.61 -11.73
C ASN A 82 -2.93 16.96 -13.17
N SER A 83 -3.51 18.04 -13.71
CA SER A 83 -3.09 18.70 -14.95
C SER A 83 -1.64 19.25 -14.90
N ALA A 84 -0.88 18.95 -13.84
CA ALA A 84 0.57 19.10 -13.79
C ALA A 84 1.30 17.98 -14.56
N PHE A 85 0.64 16.86 -14.83
CA PHE A 85 1.18 15.72 -15.58
C PHE A 85 1.25 15.94 -17.10
N ASP A 86 0.66 17.00 -17.65
CA ASP A 86 0.87 17.39 -19.06
C ASP A 86 2.32 17.82 -19.37
N SER A 87 3.13 18.05 -18.32
CA SER A 87 4.53 18.50 -18.46
C SER A 87 5.57 17.51 -17.93
N LEU A 88 5.13 16.43 -17.29
CA LEU A 88 6.00 15.31 -16.97
C LEU A 88 5.92 14.39 -18.19
N GLN A 89 7.04 14.24 -18.89
CA GLN A 89 7.20 13.10 -19.77
C GLN A 89 6.71 11.85 -19.03
N PRO A 90 5.99 10.93 -19.70
CA PRO A 90 5.66 9.64 -19.11
C PRO A 90 6.92 9.15 -18.44
N SER A 91 6.80 8.84 -17.14
CA SER A 91 7.97 8.54 -16.35
C SER A 91 8.71 7.42 -17.07
N LEU A 92 10.04 7.38 -17.02
CA LEU A 92 10.79 6.27 -17.60
C LEU A 92 10.41 4.90 -16.94
N PHE A 93 9.49 4.90 -15.97
CA PHE A 93 8.85 3.77 -15.30
C PHE A 93 7.42 3.47 -15.82
N ASP A 94 6.82 4.33 -16.65
CA ASP A 94 5.69 3.99 -17.53
C ASP A 94 6.16 3.10 -18.70
N VAL A 95 7.47 2.87 -18.79
CA VAL A 95 8.04 1.73 -19.50
C VAL A 95 7.53 0.50 -18.77
N ILE A 96 6.38 0.02 -19.25
CA ILE A 96 5.94 -1.37 -19.31
C ILE A 96 7.05 -2.27 -18.77
N ASP A 97 6.86 -2.81 -17.57
CA ASP A 97 7.72 -3.88 -17.10
C ASP A 97 7.74 -4.92 -18.22
N PRO A 98 8.90 -5.25 -18.83
CA PRO A 98 8.96 -6.18 -19.94
C PRO A 98 8.35 -7.55 -19.62
N TYR A 99 8.20 -7.86 -18.33
CA TYR A 99 7.44 -9.01 -17.83
C TYR A 99 5.92 -8.82 -17.91
N ASP A 100 5.37 -7.63 -17.64
CA ASP A 100 3.93 -7.36 -17.71
C ASP A 100 3.39 -7.53 -19.15
N SER A 101 4.12 -7.05 -20.16
CA SER A 101 3.71 -7.18 -21.58
C SER A 101 3.71 -8.61 -22.12
N GLN A 102 4.27 -9.56 -21.37
CA GLN A 102 4.25 -10.99 -21.68
C GLN A 102 3.20 -11.76 -20.87
N ASP A 103 2.56 -11.11 -19.90
CA ASP A 103 1.48 -11.70 -19.12
C ASP A 103 0.22 -11.79 -19.97
N ALA A 104 -0.45 -12.95 -19.95
CA ALA A 104 -1.65 -13.21 -20.72
C ALA A 104 -2.82 -12.31 -20.31
N GLN A 105 -2.76 -11.71 -19.12
CA GLN A 105 -3.78 -10.82 -18.57
C GLN A 105 -3.58 -9.34 -18.96
N TYR A 106 -2.48 -8.98 -19.62
CA TYR A 106 -2.20 -7.59 -20.00
C TYR A 106 -3.10 -7.10 -21.15
N ASP A 107 -3.74 -5.94 -20.93
CA ASP A 107 -4.55 -5.24 -21.92
C ASP A 107 -4.12 -3.77 -21.92
N GLU A 108 -3.64 -3.26 -23.06
CA GLU A 108 -3.16 -1.89 -23.20
C GLU A 108 -4.22 -0.84 -22.89
N THR A 109 -5.50 -1.14 -23.14
CA THR A 109 -6.62 -0.22 -22.89
C THR A 109 -6.90 -0.15 -21.39
N GLN A 110 -6.96 -1.30 -20.72
CA GLN A 110 -7.17 -1.36 -19.27
C GLN A 110 -5.96 -0.85 -18.50
N ALA A 111 -4.73 -1.08 -18.98
CA ALA A 111 -3.53 -0.51 -18.38
C ALA A 111 -3.53 1.02 -18.33
N TRP A 112 -4.27 1.68 -19.23
CA TRP A 112 -4.41 3.13 -19.27
C TRP A 112 -5.59 3.66 -18.43
N GLU A 113 -6.61 2.84 -18.20
CA GLU A 113 -7.88 3.24 -17.58
C GLU A 113 -8.04 2.72 -16.15
N ASN A 114 -7.34 1.64 -15.79
CA ASN A 114 -7.55 0.86 -14.59
C ASN A 114 -6.29 0.72 -13.75
N GLU A 115 -6.45 0.91 -12.46
CA GLU A 115 -5.44 0.57 -11.47
C GLU A 115 -5.37 -0.94 -11.24
N ARG A 116 -4.38 -1.40 -10.48
CA ARG A 116 -4.12 -2.81 -10.23
C ARG A 116 -4.31 -3.16 -8.77
N MET A 117 -4.73 -4.40 -8.58
CA MET A 117 -4.75 -5.06 -7.29
C MET A 117 -3.82 -6.25 -7.33
N PHE A 118 -3.02 -6.39 -6.29
CA PHE A 118 -2.11 -7.50 -6.08
C PHE A 118 -2.59 -8.31 -4.89
N VAL A 119 -2.63 -9.63 -5.06
CA VAL A 119 -3.11 -10.57 -4.07
C VAL A 119 -2.06 -11.66 -3.86
N LEU A 120 -1.72 -11.89 -2.59
CA LEU A 120 -0.93 -13.03 -2.16
C LEU A 120 -1.79 -13.89 -1.23
N GLU A 121 -1.93 -15.16 -1.54
CA GLU A 121 -2.69 -16.14 -0.77
C GLU A 121 -1.77 -17.30 -0.35
N ARG A 122 -2.30 -18.24 0.44
CA ARG A 122 -1.57 -19.45 0.88
C ARG A 122 -1.43 -20.49 -0.24
N GLU A 123 -1.04 -20.04 -1.43
CA GLU A 123 -0.82 -20.87 -2.60
C GLU A 123 0.55 -20.52 -3.18
N ASP A 124 1.42 -21.53 -3.24
CA ASP A 124 2.75 -21.44 -3.87
C ASP A 124 2.56 -21.60 -5.39
N VAL A 125 2.49 -20.46 -6.07
CA VAL A 125 2.30 -20.37 -7.52
C VAL A 125 3.63 -20.59 -8.24
N SER A 126 4.74 -20.19 -7.63
CA SER A 126 6.09 -20.35 -8.17
C SER A 126 6.57 -21.81 -8.15
N GLY A 127 6.08 -22.60 -7.19
CA GLY A 127 6.42 -24.00 -6.96
C GLY A 127 7.77 -24.20 -6.25
N ASP A 128 8.31 -23.18 -5.57
CA ASP A 128 9.60 -23.23 -4.88
C ASP A 128 9.49 -23.68 -3.41
N GLY A 129 8.26 -23.82 -2.90
CA GLY A 129 7.94 -24.21 -1.54
C GLY A 129 7.92 -23.07 -0.52
N ILE A 130 8.00 -21.79 -0.94
CA ILE A 130 8.05 -20.60 -0.09
C ILE A 130 7.06 -19.56 -0.59
N ILE A 131 6.07 -19.21 0.23
CA ILE A 131 5.04 -18.24 -0.17
C ILE A 131 5.56 -16.82 0.00
N ASN A 132 5.83 -16.13 -1.11
CA ASN A 132 6.49 -14.82 -1.09
C ASN A 132 6.04 -13.89 -2.24
N ILE A 133 6.82 -12.82 -2.50
CA ILE A 133 6.51 -11.85 -3.56
C ILE A 133 6.45 -12.47 -4.97
N ASP A 134 7.15 -13.59 -5.19
CA ASP A 134 7.16 -14.30 -6.47
C ASP A 134 5.82 -15.02 -6.75
N ASP A 135 4.99 -15.24 -5.73
CA ASP A 135 3.64 -15.83 -5.88
C ASP A 135 2.53 -14.77 -6.04
N LEU A 136 2.90 -13.49 -5.97
CA LEU A 136 1.97 -12.37 -6.04
C LEU A 136 1.21 -12.36 -7.37
N GLN A 137 -0.11 -12.50 -7.30
CA GLN A 137 -0.99 -12.45 -8.47
C GLN A 137 -1.55 -11.04 -8.61
N TRP A 138 -1.63 -10.52 -9.84
CA TRP A 138 -2.19 -9.19 -10.09
C TRP A 138 -3.42 -9.26 -11.00
N THR A 139 -4.36 -8.34 -10.77
CA THR A 139 -5.54 -8.15 -11.61
C THR A 139 -5.84 -6.65 -11.76
N TYR A 140 -6.59 -6.28 -12.81
CA TYR A 140 -7.10 -4.91 -12.95
C TYR A 140 -8.29 -4.66 -12.02
N LEU A 141 -8.30 -3.50 -11.38
CA LEU A 141 -9.48 -2.92 -10.77
C LEU A 141 -10.43 -2.42 -11.87
N LYS A 142 -11.71 -2.19 -11.55
CA LYS A 142 -12.66 -1.63 -12.52
C LYS A 142 -12.57 -0.12 -12.62
N GLY A 143 -12.06 0.53 -11.59
CA GLY A 143 -11.86 1.97 -11.50
C GLY A 143 -10.39 2.36 -11.34
N ASP A 144 -10.21 3.55 -10.78
CA ASP A 144 -8.93 4.23 -10.58
C ASP A 144 -8.28 3.93 -9.22
N GLY A 145 -8.84 2.97 -8.47
CA GLY A 145 -8.34 2.60 -7.14
C GLY A 145 -8.68 3.59 -6.02
N ASP A 146 -9.56 4.59 -6.25
CA ASP A 146 -10.01 5.47 -5.17
C ASP A 146 -10.65 4.64 -4.06
N PHE A 147 -10.20 4.82 -2.81
CA PHE A 147 -10.72 4.12 -1.64
C PHE A 147 -12.22 4.32 -1.43
N ARG A 148 -12.77 5.43 -1.94
CA ARG A 148 -14.21 5.75 -1.88
C ARG A 148 -15.05 4.92 -2.84
N SER A 149 -14.41 4.23 -3.80
CA SER A 149 -15.10 3.37 -4.74
C SER A 149 -15.74 2.18 -4.03
N GLU A 150 -16.83 1.66 -4.60
CA GLU A 150 -17.51 0.49 -4.07
C GLU A 150 -16.59 -0.75 -4.09
N GLU A 151 -15.71 -0.86 -5.09
CA GLU A 151 -14.78 -1.98 -5.20
C GLU A 151 -13.72 -1.98 -4.10
N VAL A 152 -13.06 -0.85 -3.81
CA VAL A 152 -12.04 -0.77 -2.75
C VAL A 152 -12.71 -0.83 -1.37
N THR A 153 -13.91 -0.27 -1.23
CA THR A 153 -14.71 -0.42 0.00
C THR A 153 -15.04 -1.88 0.30
N ARG A 154 -15.37 -2.69 -0.71
CA ARG A 154 -15.57 -4.14 -0.51
C ARG A 154 -14.29 -4.84 -0.07
N LEU A 155 -13.13 -4.43 -0.57
CA LEU A 155 -11.84 -4.97 -0.12
C LEU A 155 -11.56 -4.62 1.35
N ARG A 156 -11.91 -3.40 1.79
CA ARG A 156 -11.85 -3.02 3.22
C ARG A 156 -12.76 -3.89 4.07
N ASP A 157 -13.97 -4.16 3.60
CA ASP A 157 -14.95 -4.97 4.33
C ASP A 157 -14.57 -6.47 4.38
N GLU A 158 -13.77 -6.96 3.43
CA GLU A 158 -13.15 -8.29 3.47
C GLU A 158 -11.96 -8.34 4.44
N ALA A 159 -11.26 -7.22 4.63
CA ALA A 159 -10.04 -7.16 5.40
C ALA A 159 -10.29 -7.22 6.91
N ASP A 160 -9.43 -7.95 7.62
CA ASP A 160 -9.36 -7.92 9.08
C ASP A 160 -8.53 -6.72 9.58
N VAL A 161 -7.50 -6.37 8.82
CA VAL A 161 -6.56 -5.30 9.16
C VAL A 161 -6.22 -4.46 7.93
N VAL A 162 -6.21 -3.13 8.07
CA VAL A 162 -5.72 -2.19 7.05
C VAL A 162 -4.45 -1.51 7.53
N VAL A 163 -3.38 -1.56 6.74
CA VAL A 163 -2.10 -0.90 7.10
C VAL A 163 -1.65 0.00 5.96
N THR A 164 -1.44 1.28 6.22
CA THR A 164 -1.06 2.25 5.18
C THR A 164 -0.44 3.53 5.72
N ASN A 165 -0.04 4.41 4.81
CA ASN A 165 0.29 5.82 5.04
C ASN A 165 -0.47 6.66 3.99
N PRO A 166 -1.71 7.10 4.27
CA PRO A 166 -2.50 7.79 3.29
C PRO A 166 -1.98 9.23 3.07
N PRO A 167 -2.14 9.80 1.86
CA PRO A 167 -1.70 11.16 1.59
C PRO A 167 -2.41 12.16 2.51
N PHE A 168 -1.67 13.16 2.99
CA PHE A 168 -2.16 14.10 3.99
C PHE A 168 -3.45 14.84 3.56
N SER A 169 -3.60 15.14 2.27
CA SER A 169 -4.80 15.80 1.72
C SER A 169 -6.06 14.97 1.87
N LEU A 170 -5.95 13.63 1.85
CA LEU A 170 -7.08 12.71 1.92
C LEU A 170 -7.23 12.05 3.29
N PHE A 171 -6.28 12.28 4.21
CA PHE A 171 -6.19 11.59 5.50
C PHE A 171 -7.51 11.57 6.29
N ARG A 172 -8.20 12.71 6.41
CA ARG A 172 -9.46 12.79 7.17
C ARG A 172 -10.55 11.91 6.58
N GLU A 173 -10.70 11.98 5.26
CA GLU A 173 -11.69 11.19 4.53
C GLU A 173 -11.32 9.70 4.56
N PHE A 174 -10.03 9.39 4.47
CA PHE A 174 -9.52 8.03 4.58
C PHE A 174 -9.76 7.43 5.97
N VAL A 175 -9.51 8.17 7.04
CA VAL A 175 -9.81 7.73 8.41
C VAL A 175 -11.31 7.55 8.62
N SER A 176 -12.15 8.46 8.12
CA SER A 176 -13.61 8.28 8.17
C SER A 176 -14.00 6.98 7.48
N TRP A 177 -13.44 6.73 6.29
CA TRP A 177 -13.68 5.50 5.55
C TRP A 177 -13.20 4.25 6.29
N LEU A 178 -12.08 4.29 7.02
CA LEU A 178 -11.65 3.17 7.85
C LEU A 178 -12.61 2.92 9.02
N VAL A 179 -13.03 4.00 9.70
CA VAL A 179 -13.93 3.94 10.86
C VAL A 179 -15.34 3.48 10.49
N ASP A 180 -15.77 3.72 9.25
CA ASP A 180 -17.04 3.23 8.72
C ASP A 180 -17.04 1.69 8.47
N GLY A 181 -15.88 1.03 8.54
CA GLY A 181 -15.74 -0.43 8.45
C GLY A 181 -15.41 -1.09 9.79
N ASP A 182 -15.38 -2.43 9.79
CA ASP A 182 -15.07 -3.24 10.98
C ASP A 182 -13.58 -3.65 11.09
N ALA A 183 -12.79 -3.36 10.06
CA ALA A 183 -11.37 -3.70 10.01
C ALA A 183 -10.58 -2.92 11.08
N LYS A 184 -9.63 -3.60 11.74
CA LYS A 184 -8.61 -2.89 12.53
C LYS A 184 -7.72 -2.11 11.57
N PHE A 185 -7.09 -1.03 12.00
CA PHE A 185 -6.17 -0.31 11.12
C PHE A 185 -4.94 0.22 11.85
N SER A 186 -3.86 0.38 11.10
CA SER A 186 -2.62 1.03 11.51
C SER A 186 -2.22 2.04 10.44
N ILE A 187 -2.08 3.30 10.82
CA ILE A 187 -1.61 4.35 9.93
C ILE A 187 -0.20 4.76 10.34
N VAL A 188 0.78 4.46 9.49
CA VAL A 188 2.18 4.81 9.73
C VAL A 188 2.46 6.16 9.09
N GLY A 189 2.55 7.22 9.90
CA GLY A 189 2.86 8.58 9.44
C GLY A 189 4.15 9.10 10.04
N THR A 190 4.69 10.19 9.48
CA THR A 190 5.81 10.92 10.11
C THR A 190 5.30 11.69 11.35
N GLU A 191 6.21 12.02 12.29
CA GLU A 191 5.89 12.67 13.59
C GLU A 191 4.96 13.90 13.49
N ASN A 192 4.90 14.55 12.32
CA ASN A 192 4.08 15.74 12.05
C ASN A 192 2.56 15.48 12.08
N VAL A 193 2.10 14.25 11.87
CA VAL A 193 0.66 13.90 11.86
C VAL A 193 0.01 14.08 13.25
N ILE A 194 0.81 13.94 14.31
CA ILE A 194 0.36 13.97 15.72
C ILE A 194 -0.03 15.38 16.21
N THR A 195 0.34 16.45 15.49
CA THR A 195 0.23 17.83 15.99
C THR A 195 -1.16 18.48 15.91
N TYR A 196 -2.17 17.77 15.42
CA TYR A 196 -3.51 18.33 15.19
C TYR A 196 -4.49 17.92 16.30
N LYS A 197 -5.06 18.94 16.96
CA LYS A 197 -5.95 18.84 18.13
C LYS A 197 -7.26 18.08 17.93
N GLU A 198 -7.64 17.76 16.70
CA GLU A 198 -8.95 17.16 16.38
C GLU A 198 -8.95 15.62 16.46
N PHE A 199 -7.79 14.99 16.75
CA PHE A 199 -7.59 13.54 16.61
C PHE A 199 -7.69 12.71 17.90
N PHE A 200 -7.96 13.34 19.04
CA PHE A 200 -8.16 12.65 20.32
C PHE A 200 -9.50 11.93 20.56
N PRO A 201 -10.62 12.15 19.82
CA PRO A 201 -11.88 11.49 20.16
C PRO A 201 -12.15 10.15 19.44
N LEU A 202 -11.30 9.70 18.51
CA LEU A 202 -11.56 8.47 17.75
C LEU A 202 -10.95 7.26 18.48
N ASN A 203 -11.82 6.40 19.00
CA ASN A 203 -11.53 5.32 19.96
C ASN A 203 -10.67 4.15 19.46
N HIS A 204 -9.86 4.28 18.39
CA HIS A 204 -9.09 3.15 17.88
C HIS A 204 -7.71 3.60 17.39
N ILE A 205 -6.73 3.36 18.28
CA ILE A 205 -5.27 3.18 18.12
C ILE A 205 -4.55 4.15 17.16
N TYR A 206 -3.88 5.14 17.76
CA TYR A 206 -2.70 5.83 17.21
C TYR A 206 -1.65 5.90 18.31
N LEU A 207 -0.42 5.39 18.14
CA LEU A 207 0.71 5.81 18.97
C LEU A 207 2.08 5.68 18.25
N LYS A 208 2.67 6.87 17.98
CA LYS A 208 4.07 7.23 17.72
C LYS A 208 4.73 6.89 16.37
#